data_AF-A0AAW2YYH6-F1
#
_entry.id   AF-A0AAW2YYH6-F1
#
_cell.length_a   1.000
_cell.length_b   1.000
_cell.length_c   1.000
_cell.angle_alpha   90.00
_cell.angle_beta   90.00
_cell.angle_gamma   90.00
#
_symmetry.space_group_name_H-M   'P 1'
#
loop_
_entity.id
_entity.type
_entity.pdbx_description
1 polymer ?
#
loop_
_entity_poly.entity_id
_entity_poly.type
_entity_poly.pdbx_seq_one_letter_code
_entity_poly.pdbx_strand_id
1 'polypeptide(L)'
;MMAVNAFKIKKELTKDDRLQQRDFLSELIIKLIKKDATDDADSHTLIKVDPEDKGKCAYCAQKKKSKSSAHYYCPGCKQHLHADCYSIHHTGLRIHVVRSSKKGKGGKR
;
A
#
# COMPACT_ATOMS: atom_id res chain seq x y z
N MET A 1 -1.85 20.92 -26.72
CA MET A 1 -3.23 21.25 -27.18
C MET A 1 -4.31 20.89 -26.15
N MET A 2 -4.31 19.70 -25.53
CA MET A 2 -5.41 19.29 -24.63
C MET A 2 -5.64 20.18 -23.40
N ALA A 3 -4.59 20.62 -22.70
CA ALA A 3 -4.74 21.44 -21.50
C ALA A 3 -5.39 22.82 -21.78
N VAL A 4 -5.15 23.38 -22.96
CA VAL A 4 -5.74 24.66 -23.39
C VAL A 4 -7.24 24.49 -23.66
N ASN A 5 -7.63 23.40 -24.30
CA ASN A 5 -9.05 23.09 -24.54
C ASN A 5 -9.79 22.81 -23.23
N ALA A 6 -9.16 22.06 -22.33
CA ALA A 6 -9.71 21.79 -20.99
C ALA A 6 -9.89 23.09 -20.18
N PHE A 7 -8.94 24.03 -20.26
CA PHE A 7 -9.06 25.34 -19.63
C PHE A 7 -10.25 26.15 -20.20
N LYS A 8 -10.40 26.20 -21.52
CA LYS A 8 -11.54 26.90 -22.16
C LYS A 8 -12.87 26.32 -21.70
N ILE A 9 -13.01 24.99 -21.72
CA ILE A 9 -14.23 24.30 -21.25
C ILE A 9 -14.49 24.59 -19.77
N LYS A 10 -13.45 24.53 -18.92
CA LYS A 10 -13.55 24.85 -17.49
C LYS A 10 -14.07 26.26 -17.28
N LYS A 11 -13.53 27.24 -18.01
CA LYS A 11 -13.91 28.65 -17.93
C LYS A 11 -15.37 28.89 -18.31
N GLU A 12 -15.83 28.26 -19.38
CA GLU A 12 -17.24 28.31 -19.81
C GLU A 12 -18.18 27.66 -18.79
N LEU A 13 -17.79 26.52 -18.22
CA LEU A 13 -18.59 25.80 -17.22
C LEU A 13 -18.69 26.56 -15.89
N THR A 14 -17.60 27.18 -15.43
CA THR A 14 -17.59 27.92 -14.16
C THR A 14 -18.05 29.37 -14.30
N LYS A 15 -18.17 29.88 -15.53
CA LYS A 15 -18.43 31.31 -15.83
C LYS A 15 -17.50 32.24 -15.06
N ASP A 16 -16.26 31.79 -14.83
CA ASP A 16 -15.28 32.52 -14.03
C ASP A 16 -14.29 33.23 -14.94
N ASP A 17 -14.53 34.52 -15.17
CA ASP A 17 -13.66 35.34 -16.01
C ASP A 17 -12.30 35.63 -15.39
N ARG A 18 -12.17 35.43 -14.08
CA ARG A 18 -10.94 35.68 -13.32
C ARG A 18 -10.03 34.46 -13.28
N LEU A 19 -10.52 33.28 -13.69
CA LEU A 19 -9.74 32.05 -13.72
C LEU A 19 -8.54 32.21 -14.67
N GLN A 20 -7.34 32.26 -14.10
CA GLN A 20 -6.11 32.31 -14.88
C GLN A 20 -5.66 30.91 -15.28
N GLN A 21 -5.07 30.82 -16.47
CA GLN A 21 -4.55 29.56 -17.00
C GLN A 21 -3.48 28.95 -16.09
N ARG A 22 -2.68 29.78 -15.42
CA ARG A 22 -1.67 29.37 -14.43
C ARG A 22 -2.30 28.61 -13.27
N ASP A 23 -3.39 29.12 -12.71
CA ASP A 23 -4.03 28.54 -11.52
C ASP A 23 -4.67 27.20 -11.86
N PHE A 24 -5.36 27.14 -13.02
CA PHE A 24 -5.91 25.90 -13.55
C PHE A 24 -4.84 24.82 -13.75
N LEU A 25 -3.71 25.17 -14.37
CA LEU A 25 -2.62 24.23 -14.60
C LEU A 25 -1.94 23.80 -13.29
N SER A 26 -1.75 24.74 -12.35
CA SER A 26 -1.15 24.44 -11.05
C SER A 26 -2.00 23.45 -10.26
N GLU A 27 -3.32 23.63 -10.22
CA GLU A 27 -4.22 22.66 -9.61
C GLU A 27 -4.15 21.29 -10.27
N LEU A 28 -4.14 21.25 -11.61
CA LEU A 28 -4.12 20.01 -12.37
C LEU A 28 -2.83 19.23 -12.11
N ILE A 29 -1.68 19.90 -12.09
CA ILE A 29 -0.39 19.30 -11.75
C ILE A 29 -0.41 18.75 -10.32
N ILE A 30 -0.89 19.52 -9.35
CA ILE A 30 -0.98 19.06 -7.96
C ILE A 30 -1.87 17.81 -7.84
N LYS A 31 -3.01 17.79 -8.54
CA LYS A 31 -3.92 16.65 -8.56
C LYS A 31 -3.28 15.40 -9.17
N LEU A 32 -2.53 15.55 -10.26
CA LEU A 32 -1.80 14.46 -10.88
C LEU A 32 -0.70 13.92 -9.98
N ILE A 33 0.14 14.78 -9.39
CA ILE A 33 1.19 14.38 -8.45
C ILE A 33 0.60 13.66 -7.25
N LYS A 34 -0.50 14.17 -6.68
CA LYS A 34 -1.19 13.52 -5.56
C LYS A 34 -1.73 12.15 -5.95
N LYS A 35 -2.28 12.02 -7.16
CA LYS A 35 -2.79 10.75 -7.67
C LYS A 35 -1.67 9.73 -7.83
N ASP A 36 -0.55 10.11 -8.45
CA ASP A 36 0.62 9.23 -8.59
C ASP A 36 1.15 8.82 -7.21
N ALA A 37 1.27 9.77 -6.28
CA ALA A 37 1.71 9.48 -4.91
C ALA A 37 0.76 8.53 -4.16
N THR A 38 -0.56 8.60 -4.40
CA THR A 38 -1.52 7.65 -3.83
C THR A 38 -1.46 6.29 -4.50
N ASP A 39 -1.30 6.25 -5.82
CA ASP A 39 -1.18 4.98 -6.57
C ASP A 39 0.11 4.24 -6.17
N ASP A 40 1.20 4.97 -5.89
CA ASP A 40 2.44 4.43 -5.32
C ASP A 40 2.28 4.02 -3.84
N ALA A 41 1.52 4.79 -3.05
CA ALA A 41 1.25 4.47 -1.66
C ALA A 41 0.37 3.22 -1.50
N ASP A 42 -0.55 2.97 -2.43
CA ASP A 42 -1.43 1.80 -2.47
C ASP A 42 -0.83 0.63 -3.25
N SER A 43 0.33 0.83 -3.89
CA SER A 43 1.06 -0.22 -4.57
C SER A 43 1.53 -1.29 -3.57
N HIS A 44 1.07 -2.52 -3.78
CA HIS A 44 1.55 -3.67 -3.04
C HIS A 44 2.88 -4.22 -3.59
N THR A 45 3.50 -3.54 -4.55
CA THR A 45 4.78 -3.99 -5.10
C THR A 45 5.86 -3.94 -4.03
N LEU A 46 6.57 -5.05 -3.84
CA LEU A 46 7.68 -5.11 -2.89
C LEU A 46 8.86 -4.27 -3.41
N ILE A 47 9.34 -3.38 -2.55
CA ILE A 47 10.55 -2.58 -2.79
C ILE A 47 11.65 -3.13 -1.90
N LYS A 48 12.84 -3.35 -2.46
CA LYS A 48 14.01 -3.74 -1.68
C LYS A 48 14.51 -2.52 -0.89
N VAL A 49 14.66 -2.68 0.41
CA VAL A 49 15.16 -1.62 1.31
C VAL A 49 16.64 -1.79 1.59
N ASP A 50 17.28 -0.69 1.94
CA ASP A 50 18.67 -0.65 2.32
C ASP A 50 18.95 -1.47 3.59
N PRO A 51 20.21 -1.87 3.84
CA PRO A 51 20.53 -2.72 4.97
C PRO A 51 20.21 -2.10 6.34
N GLU A 52 20.16 -0.77 6.41
CA GLU A 52 19.88 0.01 7.61
C GLU A 52 18.37 0.09 7.92
N ASP A 53 17.53 -0.02 6.88
CA ASP A 53 16.07 0.09 6.97
C ASP A 53 15.37 -1.26 7.10
N LYS A 54 16.10 -2.35 7.36
CA LYS A 54 15.50 -3.68 7.50
C LYS A 54 14.56 -3.75 8.70
N GLY A 55 13.33 -4.16 8.45
CA GLY A 55 12.33 -4.38 9.50
C GLY A 55 12.10 -5.84 9.86
N LYS A 56 11.24 -6.07 10.87
CA LYS A 56 10.71 -7.42 11.16
C LYS A 56 9.65 -7.78 10.14
N CYS A 57 9.73 -8.99 9.59
CA CYS A 57 8.72 -9.51 8.68
C CYS A 57 7.35 -9.63 9.38
N ALA A 58 6.34 -8.91 8.89
CA ALA A 58 5.00 -8.85 9.49
C ALA A 58 4.35 -10.25 9.56
N TYR A 59 4.45 -11.04 8.49
CA TYR A 59 3.93 -12.41 8.46
C TYR A 59 4.60 -13.33 9.50
N CYS A 60 5.93 -13.24 9.63
CA CYS A 60 6.65 -14.07 10.61
C CYS A 60 6.34 -13.66 12.05
N ALA A 61 6.19 -12.36 12.29
CA ALA A 61 5.78 -11.82 13.58
C ALA A 61 4.39 -12.36 13.99
N GLN A 62 3.42 -12.37 13.08
CA GLN A 62 2.09 -12.95 13.33
C GLN A 62 2.15 -14.45 13.66
N LYS A 63 3.03 -15.20 13.01
CA LYS A 63 3.21 -16.65 13.24
C LYS A 63 4.12 -16.98 14.43
N LYS A 64 4.60 -15.99 15.19
CA LYS A 64 5.59 -16.15 16.27
C LYS A 64 6.82 -16.96 15.83
N LYS A 65 7.22 -16.83 14.56
CA LYS A 65 8.42 -17.47 14.01
C LYS A 65 9.59 -16.51 14.15
N SER A 66 10.68 -16.93 14.77
CA SER A 66 11.95 -16.19 14.78
C SER A 66 12.65 -16.37 13.43
N LYS A 67 12.27 -15.59 12.42
CA LYS A 67 13.03 -15.48 11.18
C LYS A 67 13.89 -14.21 11.19
N SER A 68 14.93 -14.21 10.35
CA SER A 68 15.79 -13.07 10.04
C SER A 68 14.99 -11.83 9.59
N SER A 69 15.61 -10.66 9.67
CA SER A 69 15.03 -9.39 9.22
C SER A 69 14.56 -9.45 7.76
N ALA A 70 13.48 -8.73 7.44
CA ALA A 70 12.97 -8.58 6.10
C ALA A 70 13.69 -7.42 5.39
N HIS A 71 14.07 -7.67 4.14
CA HIS A 71 14.76 -6.72 3.26
C HIS A 71 13.82 -6.08 2.22
N TYR A 72 12.52 -6.36 2.31
CA TYR A 72 11.54 -5.79 1.41
C TYR A 72 10.45 -5.09 2.21
N TYR A 73 9.98 -3.98 1.66
CA TYR A 73 8.89 -3.18 2.18
C TYR A 73 7.76 -3.11 1.16
N CYS A 74 6.53 -3.28 1.63
CA CYS A 74 5.31 -3.13 0.84
C CYS A 74 4.69 -1.76 1.18
N PRO A 75 4.70 -0.77 0.27
CA PRO A 75 4.10 0.55 0.50
C PRO A 75 2.61 0.46 0.85
N GLY A 76 1.84 -0.32 0.07
CA GLY A 76 0.40 -0.52 0.27
C GLY A 76 0.02 -1.12 1.62
N CYS A 77 0.86 -1.98 2.20
CA CYS A 77 0.62 -2.52 3.55
C CYS A 77 1.36 -1.76 4.66
N LYS A 78 2.27 -0.86 4.30
CA LYS A 78 3.22 -0.20 5.21
C LYS A 78 3.97 -1.18 6.11
N GLN A 79 4.39 -2.31 5.54
CA GLN A 79 4.95 -3.44 6.29
C GLN A 79 6.18 -4.04 5.61
N HIS A 80 7.11 -4.49 6.44
CA HIS A 80 8.25 -5.27 6.00
C HIS A 80 7.86 -6.74 5.82
N LEU A 81 8.25 -7.33 4.70
CA LEU A 81 7.95 -8.71 4.34
C LEU A 81 9.17 -9.37 3.70
N HIS A 82 9.32 -10.68 3.87
CA HIS A 82 10.21 -11.45 2.99
C HIS A 82 9.53 -11.65 1.64
N ALA A 83 10.31 -11.78 0.57
CA ALA A 83 9.77 -12.09 -0.77
C ALA A 83 8.84 -13.33 -0.74
N ASP A 84 9.28 -14.41 -0.08
CA ASP A 84 8.48 -15.63 0.07
C ASP A 84 7.22 -15.45 0.95
N CYS A 85 7.27 -14.51 1.90
CA CYS A 85 6.16 -14.27 2.81
C CYS A 85 5.11 -13.34 2.20
N TYR A 86 5.48 -12.54 1.20
CA TYR A 86 4.58 -11.59 0.55
C TYR A 86 3.42 -12.28 -0.16
N SER A 87 3.69 -13.30 -0.97
CA SER A 87 2.64 -14.08 -1.63
C SER A 87 1.67 -14.66 -0.61
N ILE A 88 2.17 -15.23 0.48
CA ILE A 88 1.34 -15.82 1.55
C ILE A 88 0.57 -14.75 2.33
N HIS A 89 1.18 -13.59 2.56
CA HIS A 89 0.55 -12.47 3.26
C HIS A 89 -0.63 -11.89 2.48
N HIS A 90 -0.48 -11.79 1.14
CA HIS A 90 -1.52 -11.24 0.26
C HIS A 90 -2.55 -12.29 -0.21
N THR A 91 -2.19 -13.57 -0.26
CA THR A 91 -3.12 -14.66 -0.62
C THR A 91 -3.85 -15.28 0.59
N GLY A 92 -3.40 -15.01 1.82
CA GLY A 92 -3.58 -15.95 2.93
C GLY A 92 -4.29 -15.46 4.20
N LEU A 93 -5.27 -14.55 4.11
CA LEU A 93 -6.20 -14.24 5.23
C LEU A 93 -7.65 -14.57 4.89
N ARG A 94 -7.89 -15.80 4.43
CA ARG A 94 -9.13 -16.56 4.68
C ARG A 94 -8.78 -17.95 5.22
N ILE A 95 -8.12 -18.01 6.36
CA ILE A 95 -8.10 -19.24 7.15
C ILE A 95 -8.48 -18.84 8.57
N HIS A 96 -9.79 -18.82 8.83
CA HIS A 96 -10.29 -19.09 10.17
C HIS A 96 -9.74 -20.47 10.55
N VAL A 97 -8.63 -20.51 11.27
CA VAL A 97 -8.29 -21.71 12.04
C VAL A 97 -9.32 -21.75 13.16
N VAL A 98 -10.47 -22.36 12.86
CA VAL A 98 -11.34 -22.91 13.90
C VAL A 98 -10.42 -23.83 14.68
N ARG A 99 -10.07 -23.41 15.90
CA ARG A 99 -9.38 -24.26 16.85
C ARG A 99 -10.30 -25.45 17.09
N SER A 100 -10.12 -26.54 16.35
CA SER A 100 -10.61 -27.83 16.78
C SER A 100 -9.85 -28.15 18.06
N SER A 101 -10.52 -27.91 19.19
CA SER A 101 -10.10 -28.37 20.50
C SER A 101 -10.01 -29.90 20.48
N LYS A 102 -8.87 -30.44 20.01
CA LYS A 102 -8.45 -31.79 20.40
C LYS A 102 -8.02 -31.71 21.86
N LYS A 103 -8.97 -31.83 22.79
CA LYS A 103 -8.67 -32.14 24.18
C LYS A 103 -8.78 -33.66 24.31
N GLY A 104 -7.64 -34.32 24.09
CA GLY A 104 -7.51 -35.76 24.29
C GLY A 104 -6.05 -36.11 24.54
N LYS A 105 -5.69 -36.24 25.82
CA LYS A 105 -4.83 -37.29 26.38
C LYS A 105 -4.75 -37.13 27.90
N GLY A 106 -4.99 -38.22 28.61
CA GLY A 106 -5.20 -38.27 30.05
C GLY A 106 -3.94 -38.39 30.91
N GLY A 107 -4.19 -38.78 32.17
CA GLY A 107 -3.22 -39.41 33.06
C GLY A 107 -2.90 -38.65 34.35
N LYS A 108 -3.12 -39.34 35.50
CA LYS A 108 -2.76 -39.05 36.91
C LYS A 108 -3.71 -38.06 37.62
N ARG A 109 -4.33 -38.36 38.76
CA ARG A 109 -4.06 -39.30 39.88
C ARG A 109 -5.35 -39.94 40.35
#